data_AF-D2U080-F1
#
_entry.id   AF-D2U080-F1
#
_cell.length_a   1.000
_cell.length_b   1.000
_cell.length_c   1.000
_cell.angle_alpha   90.00
_cell.angle_beta   90.00
_cell.angle_gamma   90.00
#
_symmetry.space_group_name_H-M   'P 1'
#
loop_
_entity.id
_entity.type
_entity.pdbx_description
1 polymer ?
#
loop_
_entity_poly.entity_id
_entity_poly.type
_entity_poly.pdbx_seq_one_letter_code
_entity_poly.pdbx_strand_id
1 'polypeptide(L)'
;MIDKPETSYSQFCVASANLAFNRFILASSPDIFTLEHCIGTVIECAVDGKEKQQQLANSLEDTNYSCKNLLAIEDIPNPEPDSISREFVAHFKTGDLVFSNRTVTLGELRGEGLKQALQNKDYNNLYELFSSVYRTEQDPMLRNIAHVIAMDLIQSLTQADYNLQDPQIAQALHKQTISDTGLTLGILLGIPQPNINDTDNRHRNIILEKKV
;
A
#
# COMPACT_ATOMS: atom_id res chain seq x y z
N MET A 1 24.09 -40.15 4.63
CA MET A 1 22.88 -39.41 5.04
C MET A 1 23.15 -37.97 4.71
N ILE A 2 22.44 -37.41 3.73
CA ILE A 2 22.55 -35.99 3.41
C ILE A 2 21.55 -35.31 4.34
N ASP A 3 22.07 -34.55 5.30
CA ASP A 3 21.25 -33.71 6.18
C ASP A 3 20.36 -32.84 5.30
N LYS A 4 19.04 -33.08 5.39
CA LYS A 4 18.08 -32.11 4.88
C LYS A 4 18.23 -30.86 5.75
N PRO A 5 18.27 -29.65 5.19
CA PRO A 5 18.29 -28.44 6.00
C PRO A 5 17.08 -28.46 6.96
N GLU A 6 17.34 -28.26 8.25
CA GLU A 6 16.37 -28.39 9.35
C GLU A 6 15.20 -27.39 9.29
N THR A 7 15.30 -26.38 8.41
CA THR A 7 14.29 -25.34 8.22
C THR A 7 13.64 -25.48 6.85
N SER A 8 12.31 -25.61 6.80
CA SER A 8 11.59 -25.63 5.53
C SER A 8 11.76 -24.29 4.79
N TYR A 9 11.79 -24.34 3.46
CA TYR A 9 11.97 -23.15 2.63
C TYR A 9 10.91 -22.05 2.89
N SER A 10 9.66 -22.46 3.20
CA SER A 10 8.60 -21.53 3.62
C SER A 10 8.94 -20.82 4.93
N GLN A 11 9.50 -21.52 5.92
CA GLN A 11 9.97 -20.91 7.17
C GLN A 11 11.14 -19.96 6.95
N PHE A 12 12.07 -20.27 6.04
CA PHE A 12 13.16 -19.35 5.68
C PHE A 12 12.63 -18.06 5.07
N CYS A 13 11.71 -18.13 4.11
CA CYS A 13 11.13 -16.93 3.47
C CYS A 13 10.39 -16.04 4.46
N VAL A 14 9.60 -16.66 5.33
CA VAL A 14 8.86 -15.95 6.38
C VAL A 14 9.82 -15.30 7.36
N ALA A 15 10.85 -16.01 7.80
CA ALA A 15 11.87 -15.46 8.70
C ALA A 15 12.63 -14.30 8.06
N SER A 16 13.01 -14.42 6.79
CA SER A 16 13.71 -13.38 6.03
C SER A 16 12.84 -12.13 5.83
N ALA A 17 11.57 -12.31 5.43
CA ALA A 17 10.61 -11.22 5.27
C ALA A 17 10.37 -10.51 6.61
N ASN A 18 10.17 -11.27 7.69
CA ASN A 18 10.00 -10.74 9.05
C ASN A 18 11.24 -9.98 9.53
N LEU A 19 12.43 -10.53 9.31
CA LEU A 19 13.68 -9.90 9.71
C LEU A 19 13.90 -8.58 8.95
N ALA A 20 13.62 -8.55 7.65
CA ALA A 20 13.71 -7.34 6.84
C ALA A 20 12.69 -6.28 7.30
N PHE A 21 11.44 -6.68 7.55
CA PHE A 21 10.40 -5.80 8.07
C PHE A 21 10.76 -5.20 9.42
N ASN A 22 11.15 -6.04 10.37
CA ASN A 22 11.53 -5.59 11.70
C ASN A 22 12.81 -4.74 11.67
N ARG A 23 13.79 -5.07 10.83
CA ARG A 23 14.98 -4.24 10.66
C ARG A 23 14.63 -2.87 10.13
N PHE A 24 13.74 -2.77 9.16
CA PHE A 24 13.31 -1.46 8.66
C PHE A 24 12.62 -0.68 9.78
N ILE A 25 11.63 -1.26 10.47
CA ILE A 25 10.93 -0.59 11.58
C ILE A 25 11.91 -0.14 12.68
N LEU A 26 12.84 -1.00 13.07
CA LEU A 26 13.82 -0.70 14.12
C LEU A 26 14.88 0.30 13.67
N ALA A 27 15.34 0.23 12.41
CA ALA A 27 16.32 1.16 11.86
C ALA A 27 15.72 2.55 11.59
N SER A 28 14.43 2.61 11.30
CA SER A 28 13.72 3.87 11.08
C SER A 28 13.29 4.57 12.36
N SER A 29 13.55 3.99 13.54
CA SER A 29 13.00 4.35 14.86
C SER A 29 11.49 4.11 14.96
N PRO A 30 10.99 3.48 16.05
CA PRO A 30 9.55 3.29 16.25
C PRO A 30 8.76 4.62 16.27
N ASP A 31 9.43 5.73 16.56
CA ASP A 31 8.86 7.08 16.63
C ASP A 31 8.47 7.69 15.27
N ILE A 32 8.82 7.05 14.14
CA ILE A 32 8.37 7.55 12.83
C ILE A 32 7.01 6.99 12.41
N PHE A 33 6.57 5.86 12.97
CA PHE A 33 5.26 5.28 12.63
C PHE A 33 4.15 5.87 13.50
N THR A 34 4.10 7.20 13.53
CA THR A 34 3.02 7.93 14.20
C THR A 34 1.95 8.31 13.21
N LEU A 35 0.75 8.59 13.74
CA LEU A 35 -0.34 9.13 12.95
C LEU A 35 0.07 10.44 12.25
N GLU A 36 0.85 11.31 12.91
CA GLU A 36 1.28 12.58 12.30
C GLU A 36 2.18 12.37 11.09
N HIS A 37 3.13 11.45 11.17
CA HIS A 37 3.99 11.11 10.03
C HIS A 37 3.18 10.50 8.89
N CYS A 38 2.24 9.60 9.20
CA CYS A 38 1.32 9.03 8.22
C CYS A 38 0.53 10.14 7.50
N ILE A 39 -0.06 11.08 8.24
CA ILE A 39 -0.80 12.21 7.66
C ILE A 39 0.11 13.07 6.79
N GLY A 40 1.34 13.35 7.23
CA GLY A 40 2.34 14.07 6.45
C GLY A 40 2.62 13.37 5.12
N THR A 41 2.88 12.06 5.13
CA THR A 41 3.09 11.29 3.90
C THR A 41 1.84 11.23 3.03
N VAL A 42 0.64 11.13 3.60
CA VAL A 42 -0.63 11.19 2.84
C VAL A 42 -0.75 12.53 2.12
N ILE A 43 -0.44 13.66 2.76
CA ILE A 43 -0.43 14.98 2.11
C ILE A 43 0.57 15.02 0.95
N GLU A 44 1.79 14.53 1.16
CA GLU A 44 2.83 14.48 0.13
C GLU A 44 2.42 13.63 -1.07
N CYS A 45 1.68 12.55 -0.85
CA CYS A 45 1.13 11.72 -1.91
C CYS A 45 -0.09 12.37 -2.59
N ALA A 46 -0.99 12.98 -1.81
CA ALA A 46 -2.25 13.51 -2.29
C ALA A 46 -2.09 14.78 -3.13
N VAL A 47 -1.00 15.53 -2.95
CA VAL A 47 -0.83 16.87 -3.57
C VAL A 47 0.60 17.09 -4.06
N ASP A 48 0.70 17.64 -5.27
CA ASP A 48 1.97 18.00 -5.90
C ASP A 48 2.36 19.47 -5.59
N GLY A 49 3.48 19.66 -4.90
CA GLY A 49 4.10 20.97 -4.66
C GLY A 49 3.88 21.53 -3.26
N LYS A 50 4.92 22.17 -2.71
CA LYS A 50 4.98 22.61 -1.31
C LYS A 50 3.89 23.59 -0.90
N GLU A 51 3.51 24.51 -1.80
CA GLU A 51 2.48 25.51 -1.51
C GLU A 51 1.11 24.86 -1.31
N LYS A 52 0.71 23.97 -2.23
CA LYS A 52 -0.55 23.23 -2.14
C LYS A 52 -0.55 22.25 -0.97
N GLN A 53 0.59 21.62 -0.68
CA GLN A 53 0.76 20.78 0.51
C GLN A 53 0.56 21.58 1.80
N GLN A 54 1.10 22.79 1.89
CA GLN A 54 0.88 23.67 3.04
C GLN A 54 -0.57 24.13 3.15
N GLN A 55 -1.22 24.46 2.02
CA GLN A 55 -2.65 24.80 2.00
C GLN A 55 -3.50 23.64 2.53
N LEU A 56 -3.24 22.41 2.06
CA LEU A 56 -3.94 21.21 2.54
C LEU A 56 -3.69 20.96 4.02
N ALA A 57 -2.43 21.07 4.48
CA ALA A 57 -2.06 20.92 5.88
C ALA A 57 -2.82 21.91 6.79
N ASN A 58 -2.93 23.18 6.37
CA ASN A 58 -3.67 24.21 7.10
C ASN A 58 -5.19 23.97 7.11
N SER A 59 -5.70 23.15 6.19
CA SER A 59 -7.12 22.89 6.00
C SER A 59 -7.60 21.60 6.67
N LEU A 60 -6.68 20.80 7.24
CA LEU A 60 -6.96 19.45 7.74
C LEU A 60 -8.08 19.40 8.78
N GLU A 61 -8.03 20.28 9.77
CA GLU A 61 -8.98 20.28 10.88
C GLU A 61 -10.21 21.16 10.60
N ASP A 62 -10.21 21.93 9.51
CA ASP A 62 -11.31 22.82 9.18
C ASP A 62 -12.52 22.03 8.66
N THR A 63 -13.59 22.04 9.45
CA THR A 63 -14.88 21.39 9.17
C THR A 63 -15.58 21.88 7.89
N ASN A 64 -15.14 23.02 7.34
CA ASN A 64 -15.57 23.47 6.03
C ASN A 64 -15.15 22.50 4.91
N TYR A 65 -14.05 21.77 5.09
CA TYR A 65 -13.59 20.71 4.20
C TYR A 65 -14.10 19.34 4.65
N SER A 66 -15.41 19.24 4.90
CA SER A 66 -16.12 17.99 5.23
C SER A 66 -16.86 17.42 4.03
N CYS A 67 -17.29 16.15 4.09
CA CYS A 67 -18.08 15.53 3.03
C CYS A 67 -19.40 16.30 2.77
N LYS A 68 -20.01 16.89 3.80
CA LYS A 68 -21.26 17.67 3.71
C LYS A 68 -21.12 19.00 2.95
N ASN A 69 -19.88 19.45 2.77
CA ASN A 69 -19.55 20.70 2.09
C ASN A 69 -18.87 20.48 0.74
N LEU A 70 -18.57 19.24 0.38
CA LEU A 70 -18.10 18.87 -0.95
C LEU A 70 -19.25 19.05 -1.96
N LEU A 71 -18.98 19.81 -3.02
CA LEU A 71 -19.94 20.17 -4.07
C LEU A 71 -19.71 19.36 -5.34
N ALA A 72 -18.46 19.23 -5.76
CA ALA A 72 -18.07 18.54 -6.98
C ALA A 72 -16.61 18.09 -6.93
N ILE A 73 -16.27 17.14 -7.78
CA ILE A 73 -14.89 16.74 -8.09
C ILE A 73 -14.74 16.76 -9.60
N GLU A 74 -13.75 17.49 -10.10
CA GLU A 74 -13.52 17.68 -11.53
C GLU A 74 -12.05 17.45 -11.89
N ASP A 75 -11.80 16.72 -12.98
CA ASP A 75 -10.44 16.57 -13.52
C ASP A 75 -10.00 17.86 -14.20
N ILE A 76 -8.79 18.34 -13.88
CA ILE A 76 -8.21 19.48 -14.58
C ILE A 76 -7.70 18.97 -15.93
N PRO A 77 -8.21 19.44 -17.08
CA PRO A 77 -7.74 19.00 -18.38
C PRO A 77 -6.27 19.36 -18.55
N ASN A 78 -5.48 18.43 -19.08
CA ASN A 78 -4.15 18.78 -19.53
C ASN A 78 -4.23 19.55 -20.86
N PRO A 79 -3.28 20.46 -21.13
CA PRO A 79 -3.22 21.21 -22.38
C PRO A 79 -2.89 20.34 -23.61
N GLU A 80 -2.36 19.12 -23.42
CA GLU A 80 -2.08 18.18 -24.50
C GLU A 80 -3.29 17.28 -24.77
N PRO A 81 -3.77 17.21 -26.04
CA PRO A 81 -4.83 16.28 -26.44
C PRO A 81 -4.48 14.83 -26.07
N ASP A 82 -5.48 14.08 -25.61
CA ASP A 82 -5.38 12.65 -25.22
C ASP A 82 -4.47 12.34 -24.00
N SER A 83 -4.00 13.35 -23.27
CA SER A 83 -3.20 13.14 -22.06
C SER A 83 -4.05 13.01 -20.79
N ILE A 84 -3.67 12.07 -19.92
CA ILE A 84 -4.35 11.81 -18.65
C ILE A 84 -4.15 13.01 -17.72
N SER A 85 -5.25 13.60 -17.26
CA SER A 85 -5.26 14.69 -16.29
C SER A 85 -4.34 14.38 -15.11
N ARG A 86 -3.43 15.30 -14.79
CA ARG A 86 -2.45 15.12 -13.70
C ARG A 86 -2.95 15.62 -12.35
N GLU A 87 -4.03 16.38 -12.35
CA GLU A 87 -4.58 17.01 -11.15
C GLU A 87 -6.11 17.02 -11.22
N PHE A 88 -6.77 16.92 -10.08
CA PHE A 88 -8.22 17.14 -9.99
C PHE A 88 -8.52 18.18 -8.91
N VAL A 89 -9.64 18.86 -9.03
CA VAL A 89 -10.14 19.81 -8.04
C VAL A 89 -11.28 19.17 -7.25
N ALA A 90 -11.24 19.30 -5.93
CA ALA A 90 -12.41 19.11 -5.09
C ALA A 90 -12.96 20.48 -4.71
N HIS A 91 -14.19 20.75 -5.14
CA HIS A 91 -14.89 21.99 -4.85
C HIS A 91 -15.63 21.87 -3.54
N PHE A 92 -15.25 22.65 -2.53
CA PHE A 92 -16.01 22.79 -1.28
C PHE A 92 -16.72 24.14 -1.25
N LYS A 93 -17.77 24.27 -0.44
CA LYS A 93 -18.48 25.56 -0.28
C LYS A 93 -17.58 26.74 0.08
N THR A 94 -16.47 26.47 0.79
CA THR A 94 -15.54 27.48 1.30
C THR A 94 -14.37 27.73 0.36
N GLY A 95 -14.12 26.84 -0.59
CA GLY A 95 -13.02 26.97 -1.55
C GLY A 95 -12.61 25.65 -2.16
N ASP A 96 -11.64 25.74 -3.06
CA ASP A 96 -11.15 24.62 -3.84
C ASP A 96 -9.85 24.07 -3.29
N LEU A 97 -9.71 22.74 -3.33
CA LEU A 97 -8.45 22.06 -3.09
C LEU A 97 -8.05 21.27 -4.33
N VAL A 98 -6.80 21.46 -4.76
CA VAL A 98 -6.23 20.78 -5.93
C VAL A 98 -5.39 19.61 -5.47
N PHE A 99 -5.70 18.43 -6.00
CA PHE A 99 -5.05 17.16 -5.66
C PHE A 99 -4.36 16.56 -6.87
N SER A 100 -3.37 15.72 -6.60
CA SER A 100 -2.68 14.93 -7.61
C SER A 100 -3.59 13.81 -8.13
N ASN A 101 -3.67 13.72 -9.46
CA ASN A 101 -4.34 12.63 -10.17
C ASN A 101 -3.33 11.67 -10.82
N ARG A 102 -2.07 11.68 -10.35
CA ARG A 102 -1.02 10.78 -10.86
C ARG A 102 -1.35 9.32 -10.55
N THR A 103 -0.93 8.43 -11.45
CA THR A 103 -1.09 6.98 -11.33
C THR A 103 -0.59 6.49 -9.97
N VAL A 104 -1.44 5.82 -9.20
CA VAL A 104 -1.11 5.22 -7.90
C VAL A 104 0.03 4.22 -8.07
N THR A 105 1.08 4.35 -7.25
CA THR A 105 2.32 3.57 -7.38
C THR A 105 2.37 2.42 -6.38
N LEU A 106 1.91 2.67 -5.15
CA LEU A 106 1.99 1.73 -4.04
C LEU A 106 0.66 1.66 -3.27
N GLY A 107 -0.47 1.95 -3.92
CA GLY A 107 -1.78 1.95 -3.27
C GLY A 107 -2.03 3.16 -2.37
N GLU A 108 -1.30 4.25 -2.57
CA GLU A 108 -1.45 5.48 -1.79
C GLU A 108 -2.83 6.11 -2.01
N LEU A 109 -3.34 6.83 -1.00
CA LEU A 109 -4.58 7.60 -1.09
C LEU A 109 -4.41 8.82 -2.03
N ARG A 110 -4.40 8.57 -3.33
CA ARG A 110 -4.20 9.54 -4.43
C ARG A 110 -5.13 9.22 -5.60
N GLY A 111 -5.37 10.22 -6.46
CA GLY A 111 -6.11 10.04 -7.71
C GLY A 111 -7.49 9.43 -7.45
N GLU A 112 -7.85 8.40 -8.21
CA GLU A 112 -9.16 7.77 -8.10
C GLU A 112 -9.49 7.25 -6.68
N GLY A 113 -8.51 6.70 -5.96
CA GLY A 113 -8.72 6.25 -4.59
C GLY A 113 -9.07 7.41 -3.65
N LEU A 114 -8.45 8.58 -3.83
CA LEU A 114 -8.77 9.78 -3.06
C LEU A 114 -10.11 10.38 -3.49
N LYS A 115 -10.43 10.40 -4.79
CA LYS A 115 -11.75 10.86 -5.28
C LYS A 115 -12.88 10.05 -4.65
N GLN A 116 -12.76 8.72 -4.66
CA GLN A 116 -13.73 7.82 -4.04
C GLN A 116 -13.82 8.03 -2.53
N ALA A 117 -12.69 8.25 -1.85
CA ALA A 117 -12.69 8.53 -0.42
C ALA A 117 -13.40 9.85 -0.09
N LEU A 118 -13.17 10.91 -0.87
CA LEU A 118 -13.85 12.19 -0.75
C LEU A 118 -15.36 12.09 -1.00
N GLN A 119 -15.79 11.26 -1.95
CA GLN A 119 -17.20 11.13 -2.32
C GLN A 119 -17.99 10.19 -1.39
N ASN A 120 -17.37 9.11 -0.92
CA ASN A 120 -18.10 7.97 -0.34
C ASN A 120 -17.91 7.82 1.17
N LYS A 121 -16.92 8.47 1.79
CA LYS A 121 -16.72 8.40 3.24
C LYS A 121 -17.48 9.53 3.94
N ASP A 122 -18.01 9.21 5.12
CA ASP A 122 -18.55 10.21 6.04
C ASP A 122 -17.40 10.74 6.91
N TYR A 123 -16.95 11.97 6.65
CA TYR A 123 -15.87 12.62 7.38
C TYR A 123 -16.22 14.07 7.73
N ASN A 124 -15.90 14.47 8.95
CA ASN A 124 -16.17 15.82 9.46
C ASN A 124 -15.10 16.83 9.08
N ASN A 125 -13.90 16.38 8.71
CA ASN A 125 -12.80 17.18 8.16
C ASN A 125 -11.76 16.25 7.48
N LEU A 126 -10.77 16.84 6.79
CA LEU A 126 -9.77 16.06 6.05
C LEU A 126 -8.80 15.32 6.97
N TYR A 127 -8.59 15.78 8.21
CA TYR A 127 -7.82 15.05 9.21
C TYR A 127 -8.45 13.69 9.50
N GLU A 128 -9.77 13.64 9.71
CA GLU A 128 -10.51 12.38 9.91
C GLU A 128 -10.40 11.46 8.68
N LEU A 129 -10.54 12.04 7.49
CA LEU A 129 -10.40 11.29 6.24
C LEU A 129 -9.01 10.66 6.09
N PHE A 130 -7.94 11.43 6.32
CA PHE A 130 -6.56 10.95 6.16
C PHE A 130 -6.10 10.08 7.31
N SER A 131 -6.55 10.32 8.54
CA SER A 131 -6.26 9.43 9.66
C SER A 131 -6.89 8.06 9.49
N SER A 132 -7.99 7.94 8.72
CA SER A 132 -8.65 6.66 8.46
C SER A 132 -7.78 5.62 7.72
N VAL A 133 -6.68 6.04 7.08
CA VAL A 133 -5.76 5.12 6.40
C VAL A 133 -4.60 4.65 7.29
N TYR A 134 -4.39 5.26 8.45
CA TYR A 134 -3.30 4.90 9.35
C TYR A 134 -3.39 3.45 9.81
N ARG A 135 -2.28 2.70 9.70
CA ARG A 135 -2.19 1.26 9.98
C ARG A 135 -3.17 0.38 9.20
N THR A 136 -3.60 0.85 8.03
CA THR A 136 -4.36 0.05 7.07
C THR A 136 -3.48 -0.32 5.89
N GLU A 137 -4.00 -1.11 4.95
CA GLU A 137 -3.33 -1.36 3.68
C GLU A 137 -3.18 -0.09 2.82
N GLN A 138 -3.84 1.02 3.15
CA GLN A 138 -3.69 2.29 2.44
C GLN A 138 -2.67 3.22 3.11
N ASP A 139 -2.04 2.79 4.19
CA ASP A 139 -0.98 3.54 4.89
C ASP A 139 0.25 3.65 3.98
N PRO A 140 0.59 4.85 3.49
CA PRO A 140 1.68 5.02 2.54
C PRO A 140 3.06 4.72 3.15
N MET A 141 3.23 4.89 4.47
CA MET A 141 4.48 4.54 5.15
C MET A 141 4.68 3.03 5.14
N LEU A 142 3.65 2.27 5.52
CA LEU A 142 3.70 0.80 5.50
C LEU A 142 3.90 0.27 4.09
N ARG A 143 3.24 0.86 3.09
CA ARG A 143 3.37 0.46 1.67
C ARG A 143 4.78 0.67 1.12
N ASN A 144 5.41 1.79 1.42
CA ASN A 144 6.80 2.04 1.03
C ASN A 144 7.75 0.97 1.57
N ILE A 145 7.53 0.54 2.82
CA ILE A 145 8.36 -0.46 3.49
C ILE A 145 8.16 -1.83 2.89
N ALA A 146 6.90 -2.21 2.71
CA ALA A 146 6.55 -3.45 2.06
C ALA A 146 7.14 -3.54 0.67
N HIS A 147 7.16 -2.43 -0.09
CA HIS A 147 7.80 -2.39 -1.39
C HIS A 147 9.31 -2.68 -1.31
N VAL A 148 10.04 -2.03 -0.39
CA VAL A 148 11.47 -2.28 -0.18
C VAL A 148 11.73 -3.75 0.17
N ILE A 149 10.94 -4.31 1.10
CA ILE A 149 11.08 -5.70 1.53
C ILE A 149 10.72 -6.67 0.42
N ALA A 150 9.68 -6.37 -0.37
CA ALA A 150 9.32 -7.16 -1.53
C ALA A 150 10.49 -7.23 -2.51
N MET A 151 11.17 -6.11 -2.77
CA MET A 151 12.34 -6.06 -3.65
C MET A 151 13.51 -6.88 -3.09
N ASP A 152 13.86 -6.70 -1.81
CA ASP A 152 14.93 -7.45 -1.16
C ASP A 152 14.65 -8.96 -1.13
N LEU A 153 13.39 -9.33 -0.87
CA LEU A 153 12.95 -10.71 -0.84
C LEU A 153 12.95 -11.30 -2.25
N ILE A 154 12.39 -10.62 -3.25
CA ILE A 154 12.43 -11.06 -4.66
C ILE A 154 13.88 -11.25 -5.11
N GLN A 155 14.78 -10.32 -4.80
CA GLN A 155 16.20 -10.44 -5.14
C GLN A 155 16.83 -11.69 -4.50
N SER A 156 16.59 -11.90 -3.21
CA SER A 156 17.10 -13.07 -2.47
C SER A 156 16.53 -14.38 -3.02
N LEU A 157 15.27 -14.38 -3.43
CA LEU A 157 14.59 -15.57 -3.95
C LEU A 157 14.94 -15.88 -5.41
N THR A 158 15.16 -14.85 -6.22
CA THR A 158 15.63 -15.01 -7.61
C THR A 158 17.04 -15.63 -7.64
N GLN A 159 17.89 -15.28 -6.68
CA GLN A 159 19.21 -15.91 -6.52
C GLN A 159 19.13 -17.39 -6.09
N ALA A 160 17.99 -17.81 -5.56
CA ALA A 160 17.78 -19.14 -5.02
C ALA A 160 16.80 -20.00 -5.87
N ASP A 161 16.37 -19.53 -7.05
CA ASP A 161 15.41 -20.20 -7.96
C ASP A 161 14.02 -20.49 -7.38
N TYR A 162 13.51 -19.62 -6.49
CA TYR A 162 12.19 -19.83 -5.87
C TYR A 162 11.18 -18.69 -6.12
N ASN A 163 9.89 -19.01 -5.92
CA ASN A 163 8.75 -18.15 -6.24
C ASN A 163 7.94 -17.73 -4.99
N LEU A 164 7.68 -16.43 -4.84
CA LEU A 164 6.82 -15.86 -3.79
C LEU A 164 5.35 -16.29 -3.85
N GLN A 165 4.90 -16.72 -5.02
CA GLN A 165 3.54 -17.21 -5.25
C GLN A 165 3.37 -18.68 -4.81
N ASP A 166 4.39 -19.30 -4.20
CA ASP A 166 4.24 -20.61 -3.59
C ASP A 166 3.12 -20.56 -2.52
N PRO A 167 2.12 -21.45 -2.57
CA PRO A 167 0.98 -21.42 -1.65
C PRO A 167 1.37 -21.49 -0.17
N GLN A 168 2.45 -22.20 0.18
CA GLN A 168 2.90 -22.30 1.56
C GLN A 168 3.55 -21.00 2.05
N ILE A 169 4.32 -20.34 1.18
CA ILE A 169 4.90 -19.02 1.47
C ILE A 169 3.79 -17.98 1.60
N ALA A 170 2.88 -17.92 0.62
CA ALA A 170 1.76 -16.99 0.62
C ALA A 170 0.90 -17.17 1.88
N GLN A 171 0.57 -18.42 2.24
CA GLN A 171 -0.20 -18.70 3.45
C GLN A 171 0.52 -18.24 4.72
N ALA A 172 1.84 -18.43 4.80
CA ALA A 172 2.60 -18.07 5.98
C ALA A 172 2.77 -16.54 6.12
N LEU A 173 2.96 -15.82 5.01
CA LEU A 173 2.96 -14.35 5.00
C LEU A 173 1.58 -13.77 5.39
N HIS A 174 0.49 -14.43 5.00
CA HIS A 174 -0.88 -14.08 5.41
C HIS A 174 -1.20 -14.43 6.87
N LYS A 175 -0.38 -15.23 7.56
CA LYS A 175 -0.52 -15.48 9.01
C LYS A 175 0.26 -14.48 9.87
N GLN A 176 1.14 -13.69 9.25
CA GLN A 176 1.95 -12.72 9.97
C GLN A 176 1.23 -11.38 10.07
N THR A 177 0.57 -11.16 11.20
CA THR A 177 -0.04 -9.87 11.53
C THR A 177 1.03 -8.81 11.84
N ILE A 178 0.86 -7.61 11.29
CA ILE A 178 1.76 -6.46 11.48
C ILE A 178 1.06 -5.23 12.07
N SER A 179 -0.27 -5.27 12.21
CA SER A 179 -1.04 -4.23 12.91
C SER A 179 -2.11 -4.86 13.80
N ASP A 180 -2.56 -4.08 14.77
CA ASP A 180 -3.74 -4.37 15.59
C ASP A 180 -5.05 -4.40 14.79
N THR A 181 -5.07 -3.86 13.57
CA THR A 181 -6.21 -3.87 12.65
C THR A 181 -6.35 -5.18 11.86
N GLY A 182 -5.45 -6.15 12.07
CA GLY A 182 -5.47 -7.43 11.35
C GLY A 182 -4.78 -7.40 9.99
N LEU A 183 -4.04 -6.32 9.68
CA LEU A 183 -3.20 -6.23 8.49
C LEU A 183 -2.08 -7.28 8.56
N THR A 184 -1.87 -8.01 7.47
CA THR A 184 -0.83 -9.04 7.38
C THR A 184 0.24 -8.64 6.39
N LEU A 185 1.45 -9.22 6.51
CA LEU A 185 2.50 -9.04 5.50
C LEU A 185 2.01 -9.47 4.11
N GLY A 186 1.25 -10.56 4.01
CA GLY A 186 0.69 -11.03 2.75
C GLY A 186 -0.20 -9.99 2.05
N ILE A 187 -1.11 -9.35 2.80
CA ILE A 187 -1.96 -8.26 2.29
C ILE A 187 -1.10 -7.07 1.85
N LEU A 188 -0.18 -6.63 2.72
CA LEU A 188 0.60 -5.43 2.47
C LEU A 188 1.54 -5.57 1.25
N LEU A 189 2.10 -6.77 1.05
CA LEU A 189 2.93 -7.14 -0.11
C LEU A 189 2.12 -7.41 -1.38
N GLY A 190 0.78 -7.37 -1.33
CA GLY A 190 -0.08 -7.66 -2.47
C GLY A 190 -0.01 -9.11 -2.95
N ILE A 191 0.33 -10.04 -2.06
CA ILE A 191 0.42 -11.46 -2.38
C ILE A 191 -0.99 -12.06 -2.31
N PRO A 192 -1.51 -12.69 -3.38
CA PRO A 192 -2.82 -13.34 -3.34
C PRO A 192 -2.90 -14.38 -2.22
N GLN A 193 -4.03 -14.40 -1.51
CA GLN A 193 -4.26 -15.44 -0.51
C GLN A 193 -4.44 -16.78 -1.25
N PRO A 194 -3.72 -17.84 -0.86
CA PRO A 194 -3.82 -19.13 -1.54
C PRO A 194 -5.21 -19.73 -1.29
N ASN A 195 -5.81 -20.27 -2.35
CA ASN A 195 -7.12 -20.91 -2.27
C ASN A 195 -6.96 -22.24 -1.52
N ILE A 196 -7.47 -22.33 -0.28
CA ILE A 196 -7.21 -23.45 0.64
C ILE A 196 -7.86 -24.75 0.12
N ASN A 197 -8.76 -24.68 -0.86
CA ASN A 197 -9.33 -25.86 -1.53
C ASN A 197 -8.39 -26.55 -2.53
N ASP A 198 -7.23 -25.97 -2.85
CA ASP A 198 -6.20 -26.59 -3.72
C ASP A 198 -5.14 -27.38 -2.93
N THR A 199 -5.32 -27.53 -1.61
CA THR A 199 -4.37 -28.24 -0.73
C THR A 199 -4.39 -29.77 -0.89
N ASP A 200 -5.17 -30.31 -1.82
CA ASP A 200 -5.14 -31.73 -2.18
C ASP A 200 -4.10 -32.01 -3.29
N ASN A 201 -2.82 -31.76 -2.99
CA ASN A 201 -1.68 -32.55 -3.46
C ASN A 201 -1.61 -32.99 -4.95
N ARG A 202 -2.10 -32.20 -5.92
CA ARG A 202 -2.03 -32.55 -7.37
C ARG A 202 -1.41 -31.48 -8.25
N HIS A 203 -0.26 -30.95 -7.86
CA HIS A 203 0.69 -30.44 -8.86
C HIS A 203 1.88 -31.40 -8.91
N ARG A 204 1.63 -32.57 -9.51
CA ARG A 204 2.71 -33.30 -10.19
C ARG A 204 3.32 -32.31 -11.18
N ASN A 205 4.62 -32.08 -11.04
CA ASN A 205 5.46 -31.56 -12.11
C ASN A 205 5.08 -32.28 -13.42
N ILE A 206 4.32 -31.62 -14.30
CA ILE A 206 4.29 -32.02 -15.70
C ILE A 206 5.54 -31.39 -16.28
N ILE A 207 6.65 -32.14 -16.17
CA ILE A 207 7.76 -31.99 -17.10
C ILE A 207 7.16 -32.29 -18.47
N LEU A 208 6.89 -31.25 -19.25
CA LEU A 208 6.68 -31.39 -20.68
C LEU A 208 8.03 -31.82 -21.27
N GLU A 209 8.26 -33.13 -21.36
CA GLU A 209 9.26 -33.68 -22.25
C GLU A 209 8.90 -33.23 -23.68
N LYS A 210 9.61 -32.23 -24.17
CA LYS A 210 9.69 -31.95 -25.60
C LYS A 210 10.39 -33.15 -26.25
N LYS A 211 9.62 -34.00 -26.92
CA LYS A 211 10.13 -34.84 -28.01
C LYS A 211 10.54 -33.91 -29.16
N VAL A 212 11.83 -33.94 -29.51
CA VAL A 212 12.33 -33.74 -30.87
C VAL A 212 13.06 -35.02 -31.26
#